data_AF-A0A9F7QYH3-F1
#
_entry.id   AF-A0A9F7QYH3-F1
#
_cell.length_a   1.000
_cell.length_b   1.000
_cell.length_c   1.000
_cell.angle_alpha   90.00
_cell.angle_beta   90.00
_cell.angle_gamma   90.00
#
_symmetry.space_group_name_H-M   'P 1'
#
loop_
_entity.id
_entity.type
_entity.pdbx_description
1 polymer ?
#
loop_
_entity_poly.entity_id
_entity_poly.type
_entity_poly.pdbx_seq_one_letter_code
_entity_poly.pdbx_strand_id
1 'polypeptide(L)'
;MFLKATRTKKHGKMVLSGVGEAVDKIDDLTNGLLNLSQLHAFQLRVDPANFKILSHNLLVILALLFPADFTPEIHVAMDKFLAAVSLALSEKYR
;
A
#
# COMPACT_ATOMS: atom_id res chain seq x y z
N MET A 1 -8.52 -19.70 -8.40
CA MET A 1 -8.22 -20.66 -7.30
C MET A 1 -7.78 -19.98 -6.00
N PHE A 2 -7.08 -18.82 -6.01
CA PHE A 2 -6.62 -18.14 -4.78
C PHE A 2 -7.63 -17.19 -4.09
N LEU A 3 -8.68 -16.72 -4.78
CA LEU A 3 -9.65 -15.75 -4.25
C LEU A 3 -10.52 -16.27 -3.08
N LYS A 4 -10.49 -17.58 -2.78
CA LYS A 4 -11.28 -18.20 -1.70
C LYS A 4 -10.47 -18.51 -0.43
N ALA A 5 -9.15 -18.27 -0.41
CA ALA A 5 -8.31 -18.59 0.75
C ALA A 5 -8.58 -17.62 1.93
N THR A 6 -9.01 -18.16 3.07
CA THR A 6 -9.34 -17.40 4.29
C THR A 6 -8.14 -16.61 4.84
N ARG A 7 -6.94 -17.22 4.81
CA ARG A 7 -5.69 -16.57 5.22
C ARG A 7 -5.38 -15.33 4.37
N THR A 8 -5.48 -15.44 3.05
CA THR A 8 -5.20 -14.33 2.13
C THR A 8 -6.20 -13.19 2.32
N LYS A 9 -7.49 -13.49 2.49
CA LYS A 9 -8.50 -12.45 2.80
C LYS A 9 -8.20 -11.73 4.12
N LYS A 10 -7.85 -12.48 5.17
CA LYS A 10 -7.47 -11.90 6.46
C LYS A 10 -6.25 -10.99 6.33
N HIS A 11 -5.23 -11.44 5.61
CA HIS A 11 -4.02 -10.64 5.41
C HIS A 11 -4.28 -9.40 4.53
N GLY A 12 -5.08 -9.52 3.47
CA GLY A 12 -5.50 -8.39 2.65
C GLY A 12 -6.19 -7.29 3.47
N LYS A 13 -7.05 -7.67 4.43
CA LYS A 13 -7.66 -6.71 5.38
C LYS A 13 -6.60 -6.02 6.25
N MET A 14 -5.59 -6.75 6.72
CA MET A 14 -4.50 -6.19 7.51
C MET A 14 -3.65 -5.20 6.69
N VAL A 15 -3.34 -5.54 5.44
CA VAL A 15 -2.61 -4.65 4.52
C VAL A 15 -3.40 -3.36 4.26
N LEU A 16 -4.69 -3.46 3.94
CA LEU A 16 -5.54 -2.28 3.72
C LEU A 16 -5.72 -1.43 4.99
N SER A 17 -5.67 -2.05 6.18
CA SER A 17 -5.68 -1.29 7.45
C SER A 17 -4.40 -0.47 7.60
N GLY A 18 -3.24 -1.01 7.19
CA GLY A 18 -1.98 -0.26 7.16
C GLY A 18 -1.98 0.88 6.14
N VAL A 19 -2.66 0.72 4.99
CA VAL A 19 -2.90 1.84 4.05
C VAL A 19 -3.78 2.91 4.70
N GLY A 20 -4.79 2.53 5.48
CA GLY A 20 -5.60 3.47 6.27
C GLY A 20 -4.77 4.26 7.29
N GLU A 21 -3.89 3.59 8.03
CA GLU A 21 -2.95 4.25 8.95
C GLU A 21 -2.02 5.24 8.22
N ALA A 22 -1.64 4.96 6.97
CA ALA A 22 -0.86 5.89 6.16
C ALA A 22 -1.65 7.16 5.80
N VAL A 23 -2.98 7.09 5.65
CA VAL A 23 -3.82 8.27 5.43
C VAL A 23 -3.79 9.18 6.66
N ASP A 24 -3.90 8.62 7.87
CA ASP A 24 -3.86 9.37 9.12
C ASP A 24 -2.49 10.03 9.38
N LYS A 25 -1.44 9.56 8.70
CA LYS A 25 -0.05 10.01 8.85
C LYS A 25 0.50 10.67 7.59
N ILE A 26 -0.38 11.18 6.73
CA ILE A 26 -0.01 11.65 5.38
C ILE A 26 0.99 12.82 5.39
N ASP A 27 1.01 13.63 6.46
CA ASP A 27 1.95 14.73 6.63
C ASP A 27 3.40 14.27 6.84
N ASP A 28 3.60 13.07 7.42
CA ASP A 28 4.91 12.48 7.67
C ASP A 28 4.85 10.94 7.61
N LEU A 29 4.78 10.43 6.38
CA LEU A 29 4.70 8.99 6.13
C LEU A 29 5.97 8.24 6.56
N THR A 30 7.14 8.87 6.46
CA THR A 30 8.43 8.21 6.76
C THR A 30 8.54 7.88 8.24
N ASN A 31 8.29 8.85 9.12
CA ASN A 31 8.25 8.58 10.56
C ASN A 31 7.00 7.79 10.93
N GLY A 32 5.88 8.07 10.27
CA GLY A 32 4.61 7.42 10.53
C GLY A 32 4.61 5.91 10.30
N LEU A 33 5.32 5.43 9.28
CA LEU A 33 5.38 4.02 8.88
C LEU A 33 6.70 3.34 9.27
N LEU A 34 7.52 3.99 10.11
CA LEU A 34 8.86 3.53 10.49
C LEU A 34 8.89 2.07 10.97
N ASN A 35 7.99 1.74 11.90
CA ASN A 35 7.90 0.38 12.48
C ASN A 35 7.50 -0.66 11.42
N LEU A 36 6.62 -0.29 10.49
CA LEU A 36 6.22 -1.17 9.38
C LEU A 36 7.37 -1.38 8.41
N SER A 37 8.16 -0.34 8.11
CA SER A 37 9.35 -0.47 7.27
C SER A 37 10.37 -1.43 7.89
N GLN A 38 10.66 -1.28 9.20
CA GLN A 38 11.57 -2.19 9.91
C GLN A 38 11.08 -3.64 9.91
N LEU A 39 9.77 -3.85 10.13
CA LEU A 39 9.16 -5.17 10.09
C LEU A 39 9.37 -5.83 8.72
N HIS A 40 9.08 -5.10 7.64
CA HIS A 40 9.19 -5.63 6.29
C HIS A 40 10.65 -5.85 5.85
N ALA A 41 11.58 -4.98 6.26
CA ALA A 41 13.00 -5.09 5.93
C ALA A 41 13.68 -6.24 6.68
N PHE A 42 13.55 -6.29 8.01
CA PHE A 42 14.41 -7.13 8.84
C PHE A 42 13.77 -8.48 9.20
N GLN A 43 12.46 -8.50 9.44
CA GLN A 43 11.76 -9.72 9.87
C GLN A 43 11.13 -10.47 8.71
N LEU A 44 10.34 -9.77 7.88
CA LEU A 44 9.63 -10.41 6.76
C LEU A 44 10.48 -10.52 5.50
N ARG A 45 11.51 -9.66 5.37
CA ARG A 45 12.44 -9.60 4.22
C ARG A 45 11.73 -9.53 2.87
N VAL A 46 10.67 -8.73 2.81
CA VAL A 46 9.89 -8.51 1.58
C VAL A 46 10.72 -7.66 0.63
N ASP A 47 10.90 -8.04 -0.63
CA ASP A 47 11.56 -7.16 -1.61
C ASP A 47 10.77 -5.84 -1.77
N PRO A 48 11.39 -4.66 -1.59
CA PRO A 48 10.70 -3.37 -1.65
C PRO A 48 10.05 -3.09 -3.02
N ALA A 49 10.48 -3.76 -4.11
CA ALA A 49 9.80 -3.69 -5.40
C ALA A 49 8.34 -4.17 -5.34
N ASN A 50 8.00 -5.06 -4.41
CA ASN A 50 6.64 -5.58 -4.25
C ASN A 50 5.63 -4.52 -3.80
N PHE A 51 6.06 -3.46 -3.11
CA PHE A 51 5.15 -2.37 -2.69
C PHE A 51 4.60 -1.61 -3.90
N LYS A 52 5.43 -1.41 -4.93
CA LYS A 52 5.01 -0.77 -6.19
C LYS A 52 4.03 -1.64 -6.96
N ILE A 53 4.27 -2.95 -7.00
CA ILE A 53 3.37 -3.92 -7.64
C ILE A 53 2.01 -3.92 -6.94
N LEU A 54 2.00 -3.95 -5.59
CA LEU A 54 0.77 -3.86 -4.82
C LEU A 54 0.03 -2.55 -5.08
N SER A 55 0.75 -1.42 -5.11
CA SER A 55 0.16 -0.09 -5.38
C SER A 55 -0.55 -0.07 -6.72
N HIS A 56 0.07 -0.61 -7.78
CA HIS A 56 -0.57 -0.71 -9.09
C HIS A 56 -1.85 -1.58 -9.07
N ASN A 57 -1.80 -2.72 -8.38
CA ASN A 57 -2.97 -3.58 -8.23
C ASN A 57 -4.13 -2.88 -7.50
N LEU A 58 -3.83 -2.02 -6.52
CA LEU A 58 -4.84 -1.20 -5.85
C LEU A 58 -5.47 -0.18 -6.80
N LEU A 59 -4.67 0.51 -7.62
CA LEU A 59 -5.18 1.44 -8.63
C LEU A 59 -6.12 0.75 -9.63
N VAL A 60 -5.75 -0.43 -10.11
CA VAL A 60 -6.61 -1.23 -11.01
C VAL A 60 -7.94 -1.58 -10.34
N ILE A 61 -7.91 -2.01 -9.08
CA ILE A 61 -9.14 -2.38 -8.35
C ILE A 61 -10.00 -1.14 -8.06
N LEU A 62 -9.40 0.01 -7.72
CA LEU A 62 -10.15 1.25 -7.54
C LEU A 62 -10.85 1.67 -8.85
N ALA A 63 -10.16 1.59 -9.98
CA ALA A 63 -10.75 1.87 -11.30
C ALA A 63 -11.91 0.94 -11.65
N LEU A 64 -11.80 -0.36 -11.30
CA LEU A 64 -12.85 -1.34 -11.54
C LEU A 64 -14.07 -1.16 -10.62
N LEU A 65 -13.87 -0.76 -9.37
CA LEU A 65 -14.94 -0.62 -8.39
C LEU A 65 -15.66 0.74 -8.47
N PHE A 66 -14.96 1.79 -8.88
CA PHE A 66 -15.48 3.16 -8.93
C PHE A 66 -15.27 3.80 -10.32
N PRO A 67 -15.72 3.17 -11.42
CA PRO A 67 -15.37 3.60 -12.78
C PRO A 67 -15.86 5.01 -13.12
N ALA A 68 -16.96 5.47 -12.52
CA ALA A 68 -17.48 6.83 -12.73
C ALA A 68 -16.74 7.88 -11.88
N ASP A 69 -16.26 7.51 -10.70
CA ASP A 69 -15.61 8.41 -9.75
C ASP A 69 -14.09 8.41 -9.89
N PHE A 70 -13.50 7.40 -10.52
CA PHE A 70 -12.05 7.29 -10.69
C PHE A 70 -11.55 8.15 -11.87
N THR A 71 -11.73 9.47 -11.74
CA THR A 71 -11.32 10.45 -12.73
C THR A 71 -9.78 10.54 -12.82
N PRO A 72 -9.23 11.16 -13.88
CA PRO A 72 -7.78 11.35 -14.01
C PRO A 72 -7.14 12.04 -12.79
N GLU A 73 -7.82 13.02 -12.19
CA GLU A 73 -7.36 13.74 -11.01
C GLU A 73 -7.27 12.81 -9.79
N ILE A 74 -8.28 11.97 -9.57
CA ILE A 74 -8.30 10.99 -8.49
C ILE A 74 -7.24 9.90 -8.72
N HIS A 75 -7.07 9.44 -9.96
CA HIS A 75 -6.03 8.48 -10.31
C HIS A 75 -4.63 9.03 -9.98
N VAL A 76 -4.32 10.25 -10.41
CA VAL A 76 -3.02 10.89 -10.12
C VAL A 76 -2.83 11.11 -8.62
N ALA A 77 -3.88 11.52 -7.89
CA ALA A 77 -3.79 11.69 -6.44
C ALA A 77 -3.50 10.36 -5.72
N MET A 78 -4.18 9.27 -6.10
CA MET A 78 -3.96 7.95 -5.50
C MET A 78 -2.61 7.37 -5.86
N ASP A 79 -2.17 7.51 -7.12
CA ASP A 79 -0.84 7.06 -7.55
C ASP A 79 0.27 7.78 -6.77
N LYS A 80 0.15 9.12 -6.63
CA LYS A 80 1.10 9.91 -5.84
C LYS A 80 1.13 9.48 -4.36
N PHE A 81 -0.03 9.26 -3.75
CA PHE A 81 -0.13 8.78 -2.37
C PHE A 81 0.51 7.40 -2.21
N LEU A 82 0.15 6.43 -3.05
CA LEU A 82 0.67 5.06 -2.96
C LEU A 82 2.18 4.97 -3.28
N ALA A 83 2.69 5.83 -4.16
CA ALA A 83 4.11 5.98 -4.40
C ALA A 83 4.86 6.47 -3.15
N ALA A 84 4.30 7.46 -2.44
CA ALA A 84 4.88 7.97 -1.18
C ALA A 84 4.84 6.90 -0.07
N VAL A 85 3.75 6.14 0.04
CA VAL A 85 3.65 4.98 0.96
C VAL A 85 4.70 3.93 0.64
N SER A 86 4.87 3.58 -0.63
CA SER A 86 5.88 2.61 -1.08
C SER A 86 7.30 3.07 -0.73
N LEU A 87 7.59 4.37 -0.87
CA LEU A 87 8.87 4.96 -0.49
C LEU A 87 9.10 4.87 1.03
N ALA A 88 8.12 5.29 1.83
CA ALA A 88 8.21 5.24 3.29
C ALA A 88 8.40 3.81 3.82
N LEU A 89 7.70 2.83 3.25
CA LEU A 89 7.89 1.41 3.60
C LEU A 89 9.28 0.90 3.23
N SER A 90 9.93 1.49 2.22
CA SER A 90 11.26 1.11 1.75
C SER A 90 12.40 1.78 2.53
N GLU A 91 12.12 2.69 3.47
CA GLU A 91 13.12 3.52 4.12
C GLU A 91 14.20 2.73 4.87
N LYS A 92 13.83 1.64 5.56
CA LYS A 92 14.75 0.82 6.38
C LYS A 92 15.40 -0.35 5.65
N TYR A 93 15.30 -0.39 4.34
CA TYR A 93 15.99 -1.37 3.50
C TYR A 93 17.44 -0.96 3.18
N ARG A 94 17.83 0.26 3.55
CA ARG A 94 19.17 0.82 3.39
C ARG A 94 19.95 0.77 4.69
#